data_AF-A0A9W6DQZ7-F1
#
_entry.id   AF-A0A9W6DQZ7-F1
#
_cell.length_a   1.000
_cell.length_b   1.000
_cell.length_c   1.000
_cell.angle_alpha   90.00
_cell.angle_beta   90.00
_cell.angle_gamma   90.00
#
_symmetry.space_group_name_H-M   'P 1'
#
loop_
_entity.id
_entity.type
_entity.pdbx_description
1 polymer ?
#
loop_
_entity_poly.entity_id
_entity_poly.type
_entity_poly.pdbx_seq_one_letter_code
_entity_poly.pdbx_strand_id
1 'polypeptide(L)'
;MLGRSGLSAVSIEERPPKDTSLIGQLPQVTTFDWELPSLLGRISSTADGHAIKDSVLKSVTLLASEDFVELMTCGRYLEEFHPDNGKKFIEAFIDALITSEKIFLNEETVIEATPERLTITTSSEDSQVNKVAVWLCLTFRAPKNGSHLIVSTGSFEGRSFKMRDDVVFSATCWSKLFHSAVVTVMPDHKPPASGLLKLSFEALLQLAAVEYPVQIDTGLVLMGYSTALVPVELGSNGQVIWHVEIATDDKQIQKHGLQATRGPWLQRLSLEELHTTEALLGWCASAQVRLGSDSLDPHVTWSDAKVKPTTWRWRGANLQLLAQSASPIQIGAQAGFSWERVINTVRFTPGGNYTRCLANSRHEPAILYDVNSQRAWLVTLTSIYHHMLLAYHSMISQSGDQKPVPVITSSDGPSGSWDVLQASGGVIVEGSGEDILTVRELIMGFSINFSMASLQPPKGARIYGYELMDVVMGSPRGELKTVSVEQHGLGWLPLLNEVSCLFCAGLGDAILVKIYWRPLSKL
;
A
#
# COMPACT_ATOMS: atom_id res chain seq x y z
N MET A 1 -89.11 -22.44 49.99
CA MET A 1 -89.55 -23.67 49.28
C MET A 1 -88.60 -23.85 48.09
N LEU A 2 -87.67 -24.82 48.18
CA LEU A 2 -87.70 -26.09 47.42
C LEU A 2 -87.59 -25.84 45.89
N GLY A 3 -86.61 -26.31 45.11
CA GLY A 3 -85.49 -27.23 45.30
C GLY A 3 -84.85 -27.52 43.93
N ARG A 4 -83.56 -27.94 43.93
CA ARG A 4 -82.92 -29.07 43.17
C ARG A 4 -83.57 -29.48 41.82
N SER A 5 -82.87 -29.81 40.72
CA SER A 5 -81.58 -30.48 40.50
C SER A 5 -81.42 -30.77 39.00
N GLY A 6 -80.20 -31.02 38.49
CA GLY A 6 -80.02 -31.95 37.35
C GLY A 6 -78.94 -31.58 36.33
N LEU A 7 -77.80 -32.26 36.41
CA LEU A 7 -76.72 -32.30 35.43
C LEU A 7 -77.12 -33.03 34.14
N SER A 8 -76.53 -32.63 33.00
CA SER A 8 -76.14 -33.55 31.94
C SER A 8 -74.89 -33.03 31.25
N ALA A 9 -73.81 -33.82 31.31
CA ALA A 9 -72.55 -33.59 30.62
C ALA A 9 -72.63 -34.17 29.20
N VAL A 10 -72.19 -33.39 28.21
CA VAL A 10 -71.85 -33.90 26.87
C VAL A 10 -70.43 -33.46 26.57
N SER A 11 -69.53 -34.44 26.56
CA SER A 11 -68.15 -34.32 26.12
C SER A 11 -68.11 -33.99 24.63
N ILE A 12 -67.39 -32.92 24.26
CA ILE A 12 -67.00 -32.68 22.86
C ILE A 12 -65.48 -32.77 22.80
N GLU A 13 -65.09 -33.87 22.16
CA GLU A 13 -63.81 -34.28 21.60
C GLU A 13 -62.93 -33.13 21.12
N GLU A 14 -61.76 -32.96 21.75
CA GLU A 14 -60.67 -32.15 21.22
C GLU A 14 -60.11 -32.81 19.95
N ARG A 15 -60.17 -32.11 18.81
CA ARG A 15 -59.34 -32.39 17.64
C ARG A 15 -58.15 -31.43 17.63
N PRO A 16 -56.93 -31.90 17.33
CA PRO A 16 -55.72 -31.08 17.41
C PRO A 16 -55.71 -30.03 16.30
N PRO A 17 -55.09 -28.85 16.53
CA PRO A 17 -54.86 -27.88 15.48
C PRO A 17 -53.89 -28.49 14.45
N LYS A 18 -54.33 -28.47 13.18
CA LYS A 18 -53.50 -28.79 12.03
C LYS A 18 -52.31 -27.83 11.97
N ASP A 19 -51.12 -28.42 11.94
CA ASP A 19 -49.88 -27.94 11.33
C ASP A 19 -49.67 -26.42 11.25
N THR A 20 -49.20 -25.84 12.36
CA THR A 20 -48.28 -24.69 12.31
C THR A 20 -46.87 -25.20 12.07
N SER A 21 -46.52 -25.43 10.81
CA SER A 21 -45.15 -25.65 10.35
C SER A 21 -44.74 -24.58 9.32
N LEU A 22 -44.81 -23.31 9.73
CA LEU A 22 -44.01 -22.23 9.15
C LEU A 22 -43.48 -21.39 10.31
N ILE A 23 -42.31 -21.76 10.83
CA ILE A 23 -41.50 -20.86 11.63
C ILE A 23 -41.04 -19.76 10.67
N GLY A 24 -41.82 -18.69 10.57
CA GLY A 24 -41.45 -17.50 9.82
C GLY A 24 -40.18 -16.91 10.45
N GLN A 25 -39.12 -16.79 9.66
CA GLN A 25 -37.92 -16.08 10.08
C GLN A 25 -38.32 -14.66 10.48
N LEU A 26 -37.94 -14.26 11.71
CA LEU A 26 -38.20 -12.91 12.19
C LEU A 26 -37.53 -11.90 11.24
N PRO A 27 -38.26 -10.85 10.79
CA PRO A 27 -37.69 -9.85 9.90
C PRO A 27 -36.45 -9.21 10.52
N GLN A 28 -35.36 -9.16 9.75
CA GLN A 28 -34.10 -8.56 10.16
C GLN A 28 -34.10 -7.08 9.82
N VAL A 29 -33.81 -6.24 10.81
CA VAL A 29 -33.72 -4.78 10.67
C VAL A 29 -32.26 -4.36 10.72
N THR A 30 -31.77 -3.75 9.65
CA THR A 30 -30.42 -3.18 9.53
C THR A 30 -30.50 -1.68 9.37
N THR A 31 -29.65 -0.94 10.08
CA THR A 31 -29.64 0.53 10.06
C THR A 31 -28.30 1.05 9.57
N PHE A 32 -28.33 2.05 8.68
CA PHE A 32 -27.16 2.66 8.07
C PHE A 32 -27.16 4.16 8.36
N ASP A 33 -26.00 4.67 8.77
CA ASP A 33 -25.73 6.10 8.66
C ASP A 33 -25.50 6.43 7.18
N TRP A 34 -26.10 7.51 6.66
CA TRP A 34 -25.88 7.92 5.26
C TRP A 34 -25.92 9.45 5.11
N GLU A 35 -25.19 9.98 4.12
CA GLU A 35 -25.09 11.42 3.89
C GLU A 35 -25.70 11.84 2.54
N LEU A 36 -26.17 10.89 1.72
CA LEU A 36 -26.74 11.12 0.39
C LEU A 36 -27.86 12.20 0.38
N PRO A 37 -28.85 12.20 1.30
CA PRO A 37 -29.90 13.23 1.29
C PRO A 37 -29.35 14.66 1.38
N SER A 38 -28.32 14.86 2.22
CA SER A 38 -27.69 16.17 2.40
C SER A 38 -26.93 16.64 1.15
N LEU A 39 -26.36 15.70 0.40
CA LEU A 39 -25.67 15.97 -0.86
C LEU A 39 -26.67 16.29 -1.98
N LEU A 40 -27.78 15.55 -2.06
CA LEU A 40 -28.85 15.80 -3.02
C LEU A 40 -29.49 17.17 -2.83
N GLY A 41 -29.68 17.62 -1.58
CA GLY A 41 -30.20 18.96 -1.28
C GLY A 41 -29.31 20.10 -1.79
N ARG A 42 -28.02 19.86 -2.04
CA ARG A 42 -27.11 20.82 -2.68
C ARG A 42 -27.20 20.81 -4.21
N ILE A 43 -27.57 19.68 -4.78
CA ILE A 43 -27.58 19.43 -6.23
C ILE A 43 -28.92 19.83 -6.85
N SER A 44 -30.03 19.74 -6.10
CA SER A 44 -31.33 20.07 -6.66
C SER A 44 -32.35 20.56 -5.65
N SER A 45 -32.67 21.85 -5.71
CA SER A 45 -33.79 22.45 -4.97
C SER A 45 -35.13 22.31 -5.71
N THR A 46 -35.16 21.81 -6.95
CA THR A 46 -36.35 21.82 -7.83
C THR A 46 -36.53 20.59 -8.74
N ALA A 47 -35.72 19.53 -8.62
CA ALA A 47 -35.83 18.36 -9.51
C ALA A 47 -36.96 17.40 -9.15
N ASP A 48 -37.66 16.91 -10.18
CA ASP A 48 -38.47 15.69 -10.16
C ASP A 48 -37.61 14.49 -9.70
N GLY A 49 -38.22 13.54 -8.98
CA GLY A 49 -37.58 12.31 -8.54
C GLY A 49 -36.91 11.50 -9.66
N HIS A 50 -37.40 11.57 -10.90
CA HIS A 50 -36.70 10.96 -12.04
C HIS A 50 -35.31 11.60 -12.26
N ALA A 51 -35.21 12.92 -12.19
CA ALA A 51 -33.94 13.62 -12.40
C ALA A 51 -32.95 13.35 -11.26
N ILE A 52 -33.43 13.17 -10.03
CA ILE A 52 -32.60 12.76 -8.89
C ILE A 52 -32.02 11.36 -9.13
N LYS A 53 -32.86 10.40 -9.52
CA LYS A 53 -32.43 9.03 -9.84
C LYS A 53 -31.37 9.00 -10.94
N ASP A 54 -31.62 9.71 -12.04
CA ASP A 54 -30.69 9.79 -13.16
C ASP A 54 -29.36 10.44 -12.75
N SER A 55 -29.41 11.50 -11.94
CA SER A 55 -28.21 12.16 -11.41
C SER A 55 -27.38 11.23 -10.52
N VAL A 56 -28.01 10.45 -9.64
CA VAL A 56 -27.30 9.48 -8.78
C VAL A 56 -26.65 8.40 -9.64
N LEU A 57 -27.38 7.82 -10.60
CA LEU A 57 -26.85 6.76 -11.46
C LEU A 57 -25.70 7.24 -12.36
N LYS A 58 -25.71 8.50 -12.80
CA LYS A 58 -24.63 9.10 -13.61
C LYS A 58 -23.47 9.65 -12.78
N SER A 59 -23.60 9.69 -11.45
CA SER A 59 -22.53 10.17 -10.57
C SER A 59 -21.30 9.29 -10.70
N VAL A 60 -20.12 9.92 -10.75
CA VAL A 60 -18.84 9.23 -10.77
C VAL A 60 -18.50 8.77 -9.35
N THR A 61 -18.06 7.53 -9.22
CA THR A 61 -17.55 6.93 -7.99
C THR A 61 -16.12 6.47 -8.17
N LEU A 62 -15.36 6.42 -7.08
CA LEU A 62 -14.02 5.85 -7.01
C LEU A 62 -14.07 4.64 -6.08
N LEU A 63 -13.85 3.45 -6.64
CA LEU A 63 -13.87 2.19 -5.90
C LEU A 63 -12.46 1.64 -5.74
N ALA A 64 -12.02 1.41 -4.52
CA ALA A 64 -10.76 0.73 -4.25
C ALA A 64 -10.91 -0.79 -4.49
N SER A 65 -10.03 -1.34 -5.33
CA SER A 65 -9.76 -2.77 -5.48
C SER A 65 -8.40 -3.12 -4.86
N GLU A 66 -7.98 -4.39 -4.92
CA GLU A 66 -6.67 -4.80 -4.40
C GLU A 66 -5.49 -4.10 -5.11
N ASP A 67 -5.64 -3.82 -6.41
CA ASP A 67 -4.55 -3.37 -7.27
C ASP A 67 -4.66 -1.89 -7.67
N PHE A 68 -5.85 -1.29 -7.69
CA PHE A 68 -6.07 0.08 -8.17
C PHE A 68 -7.32 0.70 -7.56
N VAL A 69 -7.44 2.02 -7.67
CA VAL A 69 -8.71 2.73 -7.50
C VAL A 69 -9.37 2.81 -8.87
N GLU A 70 -10.60 2.35 -9.03
CA GLU A 70 -11.31 2.36 -10.30
C GLU A 70 -12.33 3.49 -10.35
N LEU A 71 -12.30 4.26 -11.44
CA LEU A 71 -13.29 5.29 -11.74
C LEU A 71 -14.39 4.70 -12.61
N MET A 72 -15.63 4.77 -12.12
CA MET A 72 -16.81 4.34 -12.86
C MET A 72 -18.03 5.17 -12.46
N THR A 73 -19.12 5.05 -13.21
CA THR A 73 -20.41 5.63 -12.77
C THR A 73 -21.12 4.71 -11.80
N CYS A 74 -22.00 5.26 -10.96
CA CYS A 74 -22.86 4.46 -10.09
C CYS A 74 -23.67 3.43 -10.86
N GLY A 75 -24.21 3.79 -12.03
CA GLY A 75 -24.95 2.88 -12.91
C GLY A 75 -24.08 1.69 -13.33
N ARG A 76 -22.86 1.95 -13.81
CA ARG A 76 -21.92 0.90 -14.22
C ARG A 76 -21.53 -0.01 -13.05
N TYR A 77 -21.27 0.57 -11.87
CA TYR A 77 -21.01 -0.23 -10.66
C TYR A 77 -22.15 -1.21 -10.38
N LEU A 78 -23.41 -0.73 -10.42
CA LEU A 78 -24.57 -1.57 -10.14
C LEU A 78 -24.76 -2.65 -11.21
N GLU A 79 -24.51 -2.33 -12.48
CA GLU A 79 -24.56 -3.31 -13.58
C GLU A 79 -23.48 -4.40 -13.43
N GLU A 80 -22.29 -4.03 -12.96
CA GLU A 80 -21.15 -4.95 -12.85
C GLU A 80 -21.21 -5.82 -11.59
N PHE A 81 -21.54 -5.24 -10.43
CA PHE A 81 -21.49 -5.94 -9.13
C PHE A 81 -22.86 -6.41 -8.62
N HIS A 82 -23.96 -5.81 -9.11
CA HIS A 82 -25.33 -6.09 -8.66
C HIS A 82 -26.34 -6.15 -9.82
N PRO A 83 -26.09 -6.93 -10.89
CA PRO A 83 -26.80 -6.84 -12.17
C PRO A 83 -28.32 -7.03 -12.07
N ASP A 84 -28.79 -7.87 -11.16
CA ASP A 84 -30.20 -8.27 -11.10
C ASP A 84 -31.10 -7.16 -10.54
N ASN A 85 -30.65 -6.51 -9.47
CA ASN A 85 -31.50 -5.64 -8.65
C ASN A 85 -30.82 -4.34 -8.18
N GLY A 86 -29.53 -4.12 -8.44
CA GLY A 86 -28.78 -2.98 -7.92
C GLY A 86 -29.42 -1.63 -8.25
N LYS A 87 -29.77 -1.42 -9.53
CA LYS A 87 -30.46 -0.20 -9.97
C LYS A 87 -31.82 -0.02 -9.30
N LYS A 88 -32.62 -1.09 -9.19
CA LYS A 88 -33.93 -1.05 -8.53
C LYS A 88 -33.81 -0.69 -7.05
N PHE A 89 -32.77 -1.17 -6.36
CA PHE A 89 -32.53 -0.80 -4.97
C PHE A 89 -32.19 0.68 -4.81
N ILE A 90 -31.35 1.25 -5.68
CA ILE A 90 -31.08 2.70 -5.67
C ILE A 90 -32.35 3.50 -5.93
N GLU A 91 -33.15 3.11 -6.92
CA GLU A 91 -34.43 3.75 -7.20
C GLU A 91 -35.37 3.67 -6.00
N ALA A 92 -35.44 2.52 -5.32
CA ALA A 92 -36.24 2.33 -4.10
C ALA A 92 -35.75 3.16 -2.91
N PHE A 93 -34.44 3.29 -2.69
CA PHE A 93 -33.89 4.16 -1.66
C PHE A 93 -34.24 5.63 -1.91
N ILE A 94 -34.17 6.07 -3.16
CA ILE A 94 -34.51 7.44 -3.56
C ILE A 94 -36.02 7.66 -3.46
N ASP A 95 -36.85 6.69 -3.88
CA ASP A 95 -38.30 6.78 -3.76
C ASP A 95 -38.75 6.84 -2.30
N ALA A 96 -38.15 6.02 -1.43
CA ALA A 96 -38.36 6.13 0.02
C ALA A 96 -37.99 7.53 0.50
N LEU A 97 -36.86 8.09 0.08
CA LEU A 97 -36.44 9.42 0.51
C LEU A 97 -37.39 10.55 0.03
N ILE A 98 -37.98 10.43 -1.16
CA ILE A 98 -38.83 11.48 -1.75
C ILE A 98 -40.27 11.40 -1.24
N THR A 99 -40.77 10.19 -0.98
CA THR A 99 -42.16 9.96 -0.56
C THR A 99 -42.48 10.65 0.78
N SER A 100 -43.73 11.07 0.97
CA SER A 100 -44.19 11.72 2.21
C SER A 100 -44.06 10.81 3.44
N GLU A 101 -44.29 9.52 3.26
CA GLU A 101 -44.23 8.49 4.30
C GLU A 101 -42.79 8.06 4.62
N LYS A 102 -41.81 8.47 3.83
CA LYS A 102 -40.40 8.07 3.95
C LYS A 102 -40.14 6.57 3.86
N ILE A 103 -41.11 5.82 3.34
CA ILE A 103 -41.11 4.36 3.29
C ILE A 103 -41.33 3.90 1.85
N PHE A 104 -40.62 2.85 1.46
CA PHE A 104 -40.86 2.06 0.27
C PHE A 104 -41.10 0.60 0.67
N LEU A 105 -42.13 -0.02 0.07
CA LEU A 105 -42.56 -1.38 0.37
C LEU A 105 -42.42 -2.27 -0.87
N ASN A 106 -41.72 -3.39 -0.71
CA ASN A 106 -41.70 -4.53 -1.63
C ASN A 106 -42.10 -5.80 -0.86
N GLU A 107 -42.49 -6.86 -1.56
CA GLU A 107 -43.04 -8.10 -0.98
C GLU A 107 -42.15 -8.70 0.14
N GLU A 108 -40.84 -8.51 0.06
CA GLU A 108 -39.85 -9.07 1.00
C GLU A 108 -38.98 -8.00 1.68
N THR A 109 -39.17 -6.71 1.38
CA THR A 109 -38.27 -5.65 1.86
C THR A 109 -39.02 -4.36 2.15
N VAL A 110 -38.79 -3.82 3.35
CA VAL A 110 -39.25 -2.49 3.74
C VAL A 110 -38.04 -1.58 3.88
N ILE A 111 -38.07 -0.45 3.17
CA ILE A 111 -37.00 0.56 3.20
C ILE A 111 -37.59 1.83 3.81
N GLU A 112 -36.97 2.33 4.88
CA GLU A 112 -37.30 3.61 5.50
C GLU A 112 -36.10 4.55 5.37
N ALA A 113 -36.30 5.73 4.78
CA ALA A 113 -35.24 6.66 4.44
C ALA A 113 -35.49 8.04 5.05
N THR A 114 -34.70 8.40 6.05
CA THR A 114 -34.70 9.73 6.68
C THR A 114 -33.48 10.54 6.23
N PRO A 115 -33.41 11.86 6.49
CA PRO A 115 -32.24 12.65 6.13
C PRO A 115 -30.90 12.17 6.74
N GLU A 116 -30.95 11.46 7.87
CA GLU A 116 -29.75 11.03 8.61
C GLU A 116 -29.53 9.51 8.61
N ARG A 117 -30.58 8.72 8.37
CA ARG A 117 -30.53 7.26 8.47
C ARG A 117 -31.33 6.57 7.37
N LEU A 118 -30.81 5.44 6.94
CA LEU A 118 -31.49 4.46 6.09
C LEU A 118 -31.72 3.19 6.93
N THR A 119 -32.96 2.71 6.99
CA THR A 119 -33.31 1.47 7.68
C THR A 119 -33.88 0.50 6.66
N ILE A 120 -33.39 -0.73 6.68
CA ILE A 120 -33.83 -1.79 5.77
C ILE A 120 -34.29 -2.97 6.60
N THR A 121 -35.54 -3.39 6.39
CA THR A 121 -36.11 -4.58 6.99
C THR A 121 -36.29 -5.65 5.93
N THR A 122 -35.65 -6.80 6.09
CA THR A 122 -35.60 -7.89 5.10
C THR A 122 -35.81 -9.24 5.78
N SER A 123 -36.41 -10.19 5.06
CA SER A 123 -36.55 -11.58 5.51
C SER A 123 -35.24 -12.37 5.46
N SER A 124 -34.23 -11.91 4.70
CA SER A 124 -32.93 -12.57 4.51
C SER A 124 -31.76 -11.79 5.13
N GLU A 125 -30.82 -12.53 5.72
CA GLU A 125 -29.62 -12.03 6.41
C GLU A 125 -28.51 -11.57 5.44
N ASP A 126 -28.32 -12.27 4.31
CA ASP A 126 -27.38 -11.89 3.24
C ASP A 126 -28.11 -11.27 2.05
N SER A 127 -28.85 -10.20 2.31
CA SER A 127 -29.60 -9.53 1.25
C SER A 127 -28.68 -8.60 0.45
N GLN A 128 -28.67 -8.78 -0.88
CA GLN A 128 -27.99 -7.91 -1.85
C GLN A 128 -28.29 -6.42 -1.61
N VAL A 129 -29.49 -6.10 -1.11
CA VAL A 129 -29.89 -4.73 -0.75
C VAL A 129 -28.97 -4.10 0.31
N ASN A 130 -28.48 -4.88 1.28
CA ASN A 130 -27.59 -4.39 2.33
C ASN A 130 -26.20 -4.09 1.75
N LYS A 131 -25.70 -4.90 0.80
CA LYS A 131 -24.41 -4.66 0.13
C LYS A 131 -24.45 -3.37 -0.69
N VAL A 132 -25.54 -3.17 -1.44
CA VAL A 132 -25.77 -1.92 -2.19
C VAL A 132 -25.91 -0.72 -1.23
N ALA A 133 -26.61 -0.89 -0.11
CA ALA A 133 -26.74 0.16 0.91
C ALA A 133 -25.39 0.54 1.53
N VAL A 134 -24.55 -0.44 1.90
CA VAL A 134 -23.18 -0.19 2.38
C VAL A 134 -22.40 0.62 1.36
N TRP A 135 -22.31 0.16 0.11
CA TRP A 135 -21.56 0.86 -0.93
C TRP A 135 -22.07 2.28 -1.18
N LEU A 136 -23.40 2.47 -1.18
CA LEU A 136 -24.03 3.78 -1.37
C LEU A 136 -23.65 4.75 -0.25
N CYS A 137 -23.70 4.30 1.00
CA CYS A 137 -23.32 5.09 2.16
C CYS A 137 -21.84 5.49 2.08
N LEU A 138 -20.96 4.56 1.71
CA LEU A 138 -19.53 4.82 1.61
C LEU A 138 -19.17 5.78 0.47
N THR A 139 -19.90 5.71 -0.65
CA THR A 139 -19.66 6.52 -1.85
C THR A 139 -20.09 7.99 -1.68
N PHE A 140 -21.28 8.21 -1.10
CA PHE A 140 -21.87 9.55 -1.02
C PHE A 140 -21.61 10.18 0.34
N ARG A 141 -20.43 10.79 0.47
CA ARG A 141 -20.00 11.47 1.71
C ARG A 141 -19.51 12.89 1.47
N ALA A 142 -19.78 13.76 2.42
CA ALA A 142 -19.30 15.13 2.41
C ALA A 142 -17.85 15.18 2.94
N PRO A 143 -16.93 15.88 2.27
CA PRO A 143 -15.57 15.99 2.77
C PRO A 143 -15.49 16.69 4.12
N LYS A 144 -14.83 16.07 5.10
CA LYS A 144 -14.60 16.63 6.44
C LYS A 144 -13.20 17.25 6.49
N ASN A 145 -13.04 18.36 7.22
CA ASN A 145 -11.75 18.98 7.58
C ASN A 145 -10.88 19.52 6.43
N GLY A 146 -11.45 19.87 5.27
CA GLY A 146 -10.69 20.46 4.16
C GLY A 146 -9.79 19.47 3.41
N SER A 147 -9.90 18.17 3.68
CA SER A 147 -9.23 17.13 2.91
C SER A 147 -9.84 17.01 1.51
N HIS A 148 -8.99 17.11 0.48
CA HIS A 148 -9.40 16.96 -0.93
C HIS A 148 -9.65 15.51 -1.36
N LEU A 149 -9.15 14.52 -0.59
CA LEU A 149 -9.33 13.11 -0.86
C LEU A 149 -9.62 12.39 0.46
N ILE A 150 -10.67 11.57 0.49
CA ILE A 150 -11.08 10.79 1.66
C ILE A 150 -11.20 9.34 1.28
N VAL A 151 -10.64 8.46 2.11
CA VAL A 151 -10.87 7.02 2.02
C VAL A 151 -12.01 6.67 2.95
N SER A 152 -13.11 6.17 2.38
CA SER A 152 -14.34 5.87 3.08
C SER A 152 -14.51 4.37 3.22
N THR A 153 -14.54 3.90 4.46
CA THR A 153 -14.79 2.49 4.81
C THR A 153 -15.78 2.42 5.97
N GLY A 154 -16.07 1.22 6.48
CA GLY A 154 -16.98 1.08 7.61
C GLY A 154 -16.98 -0.30 8.21
N SER A 155 -17.81 -0.49 9.23
CA SER A 155 -18.00 -1.78 9.89
C SER A 155 -19.38 -1.87 10.50
N PHE A 156 -19.85 -3.09 10.72
CA PHE A 156 -21.08 -3.35 11.44
C PHE A 156 -20.85 -3.39 12.95
N GLU A 157 -21.60 -2.59 13.69
CA GLU A 157 -21.77 -2.67 15.14
C GLU A 157 -23.13 -3.31 15.43
N GLY A 158 -23.15 -4.63 15.57
CA GLY A 158 -24.40 -5.40 15.60
C GLY A 158 -25.12 -5.30 14.26
N ARG A 159 -26.31 -4.67 14.25
CA ARG A 159 -27.12 -4.44 13.03
C ARG A 159 -27.03 -3.00 12.50
N SER A 160 -26.12 -2.20 13.04
CA SER A 160 -25.89 -0.83 12.58
C SER A 160 -24.59 -0.76 11.79
N PHE A 161 -24.65 -0.30 10.55
CA PHE A 161 -23.45 0.01 9.77
C PHE A 161 -22.96 1.43 10.08
N LYS A 162 -21.68 1.56 10.46
CA LYS A 162 -21.03 2.83 10.75
C LYS A 162 -19.91 3.10 9.76
N MET A 163 -20.00 4.27 9.11
CA MET A 163 -18.96 4.78 8.22
C MET A 163 -17.78 5.32 9.03
N ARG A 164 -16.56 5.14 8.53
CA ARG A 164 -15.31 5.60 9.10
C ARG A 164 -14.42 6.16 8.00
N ASP A 165 -13.58 7.12 8.36
CA ASP A 165 -12.54 7.65 7.49
C ASP A 165 -11.25 6.88 7.79
N ASP A 166 -10.57 6.37 6.77
CA ASP A 166 -9.28 5.69 6.92
C ASP A 166 -8.12 6.57 6.43
N VAL A 167 -6.91 6.31 6.92
CA VAL A 167 -5.73 7.13 6.67
C VAL A 167 -5.09 6.77 5.32
N VAL A 168 -5.36 7.65 4.36
CA VAL A 168 -4.47 8.21 3.31
C VAL A 168 -3.79 7.23 2.34
N PHE A 169 -4.19 7.32 1.07
CA PHE A 169 -3.32 6.98 -0.05
C PHE A 169 -2.09 7.89 -0.07
N SER A 170 -0.88 7.32 -0.15
CA SER A 170 0.32 8.11 -0.45
C SER A 170 0.08 8.97 -1.69
N ALA A 171 0.49 10.24 -1.63
CA ALA A 171 0.02 11.28 -2.54
C ALA A 171 0.14 10.87 -4.02
N THR A 172 -1.00 10.68 -4.68
CA THR A 172 -1.08 10.27 -6.09
C THR A 172 -1.21 11.48 -6.99
N CYS A 173 -0.61 11.45 -8.18
CA CYS A 173 -0.66 12.59 -9.11
C CYS A 173 -2.09 12.92 -9.55
N TRP A 174 -2.97 11.92 -9.65
CA TRP A 174 -4.36 12.07 -10.09
C TRP A 174 -5.28 12.72 -9.06
N SER A 175 -4.93 12.70 -7.77
CA SER A 175 -5.78 13.26 -6.71
C SER A 175 -6.12 14.74 -6.95
N LYS A 176 -5.20 15.48 -7.58
CA LYS A 176 -5.35 16.90 -7.93
C LYS A 176 -6.33 17.17 -9.07
N LEU A 177 -6.75 16.16 -9.82
CA LEU A 177 -7.80 16.29 -10.83
C LEU A 177 -9.19 16.43 -10.19
N PHE A 178 -9.29 16.16 -8.89
CA PHE A 178 -10.53 16.28 -8.14
C PHE A 178 -10.44 17.46 -7.16
N HIS A 179 -11.45 18.33 -7.17
CA HIS A 179 -11.60 19.34 -6.12
C HIS A 179 -11.81 18.67 -4.75
N SER A 180 -12.64 17.63 -4.74
CA SER A 180 -12.84 16.72 -3.62
C SER A 180 -13.21 15.34 -4.16
N ALA A 181 -12.71 14.27 -3.55
CA ALA A 181 -13.03 12.91 -3.94
C ALA A 181 -13.17 11.98 -2.73
N VAL A 182 -14.07 11.00 -2.86
CA VAL A 182 -14.27 9.92 -1.90
C VAL A 182 -13.91 8.61 -2.59
N VAL A 183 -12.94 7.89 -2.03
CA VAL A 183 -12.55 6.55 -2.46
C VAL A 183 -13.21 5.55 -1.53
N THR A 184 -14.13 4.75 -2.08
CA THR A 184 -14.86 3.71 -1.35
C THR A 184 -13.99 2.46 -1.20
N VAL A 185 -13.77 2.03 0.03
CA VAL A 185 -13.16 0.73 0.37
C VAL A 185 -14.23 -0.11 1.06
N MET A 186 -14.68 -1.16 0.39
CA MET A 186 -15.64 -2.10 0.98
C MET A 186 -15.04 -2.76 2.23
N PRO A 187 -15.81 -3.03 3.29
CA PRO A 187 -15.27 -3.54 4.57
C PRO A 187 -14.41 -4.80 4.46
N ASP A 188 -14.70 -5.65 3.47
CA ASP A 188 -13.98 -6.90 3.23
C ASP A 188 -12.73 -6.75 2.33
N HIS A 189 -12.44 -5.53 1.86
CA HIS A 189 -11.36 -5.24 0.93
C HIS A 189 -10.27 -4.41 1.60
N LYS A 190 -9.04 -4.60 1.15
CA LYS A 190 -7.90 -3.77 1.54
C LYS A 190 -7.73 -2.63 0.53
N PRO A 191 -7.24 -1.45 0.97
CA PRO A 191 -6.90 -0.39 0.03
C PRO A 191 -5.72 -0.80 -0.87
N PRO A 192 -5.69 -0.34 -2.14
CA PRO A 192 -4.66 -0.74 -3.09
C PRO A 192 -3.30 -0.17 -2.72
N ALA A 193 -2.27 -1.02 -2.81
CA ALA A 193 -0.88 -0.64 -2.53
C ALA A 193 -0.27 0.26 -3.62
N SER A 194 -0.76 0.17 -4.86
CA SER A 194 -0.18 0.85 -6.03
C SER A 194 -0.48 2.36 -6.08
N GLY A 195 -1.61 2.78 -5.52
CA GLY A 195 -2.13 4.15 -5.67
C GLY A 195 -2.50 4.53 -7.12
N LEU A 196 -2.62 3.57 -8.04
CA LEU A 196 -3.02 3.83 -9.42
C LEU A 196 -4.53 4.07 -9.53
N LEU A 197 -4.94 4.99 -10.40
CA LEU A 197 -6.32 5.20 -10.81
C LEU A 197 -6.56 4.49 -12.15
N LYS A 198 -7.46 3.53 -12.18
CA LYS A 198 -7.92 2.85 -13.39
C LYS A 198 -9.16 3.54 -13.95
N LEU A 199 -9.16 3.83 -15.24
CA LEU A 199 -10.26 4.49 -15.95
C LEU A 199 -10.18 4.19 -17.45
N SER A 200 -11.24 4.46 -18.22
CA SER A 200 -11.13 4.38 -19.69
C SER A 200 -10.24 5.50 -20.22
N PHE A 201 -9.65 5.31 -21.39
CA PHE A 201 -8.84 6.35 -22.01
C PHE A 201 -9.65 7.64 -22.26
N GLU A 202 -10.92 7.53 -22.66
CA GLU A 202 -11.80 8.69 -22.85
C GLU A 202 -12.06 9.43 -21.53
N ALA A 203 -12.32 8.68 -20.44
CA ALA A 203 -12.48 9.27 -19.11
C ALA A 203 -11.20 9.96 -18.64
N LEU A 204 -10.02 9.41 -18.96
CA LEU A 204 -8.73 10.03 -18.69
C LEU A 204 -8.58 11.38 -19.41
N LEU A 205 -8.90 11.44 -20.70
CA LEU A 205 -8.82 12.70 -21.46
C LEU A 205 -9.76 13.77 -20.90
N GLN A 206 -11.00 13.37 -20.59
CA GLN A 206 -12.02 14.27 -20.04
C GLN A 206 -11.65 14.77 -18.64
N LEU A 207 -11.25 13.86 -17.75
CA LEU A 207 -10.89 14.20 -16.37
C LEU A 207 -9.65 15.08 -16.31
N ALA A 208 -8.66 14.81 -17.17
CA ALA A 208 -7.45 15.63 -17.26
C ALA A 208 -7.66 16.92 -18.07
N ALA A 209 -8.77 17.09 -18.78
CA ALA A 209 -9.02 18.22 -19.68
C ALA A 209 -7.88 18.45 -20.70
N VAL A 210 -7.33 17.37 -21.26
CA VAL A 210 -6.34 17.45 -22.34
C VAL A 210 -7.03 17.51 -23.69
N GLU A 211 -6.48 18.29 -24.62
CA GLU A 211 -7.17 18.66 -25.86
C GLU A 211 -6.41 18.21 -27.11
N TYR A 212 -5.08 18.18 -27.06
CA TYR A 212 -4.26 17.91 -28.24
C TYR A 212 -2.96 17.15 -27.91
N PRO A 213 -2.50 16.27 -28.82
CA PRO A 213 -1.19 15.65 -28.71
C PRO A 213 -0.09 16.65 -29.08
N VAL A 214 1.02 16.60 -28.36
CA VAL A 214 2.23 17.39 -28.60
C VAL A 214 3.41 16.44 -28.70
N GLN A 215 4.18 16.58 -29.77
CA GLN A 215 5.42 15.84 -29.94
C GLN A 215 6.52 16.44 -29.07
N ILE A 216 7.10 15.61 -28.21
CA ILE A 216 8.27 15.93 -27.38
C ILE A 216 9.32 14.86 -27.67
N ASP A 217 10.49 15.30 -28.14
CA ASP A 217 11.52 14.43 -28.70
C ASP A 217 10.94 13.50 -29.80
N THR A 218 10.94 12.19 -29.54
CA THR A 218 10.42 11.13 -30.41
C THR A 218 9.11 10.52 -29.91
N GLY A 219 8.43 11.11 -28.92
CA GLY A 219 7.17 10.61 -28.39
C GLY A 219 6.05 11.65 -28.35
N LEU A 220 4.83 11.19 -28.07
CA LEU A 220 3.66 12.04 -27.87
C LEU A 220 3.30 12.20 -26.39
N VAL A 221 3.02 13.45 -26.00
CA VAL A 221 2.41 13.83 -24.73
C VAL A 221 1.05 14.47 -25.03
N LEU A 222 0.03 14.23 -24.21
CA LEU A 222 -1.27 14.89 -24.39
C LEU A 222 -1.33 16.13 -23.51
N MET A 223 -1.64 17.28 -24.09
CA MET A 223 -1.64 18.57 -23.37
C MET A 223 -3.02 19.21 -23.42
N GLY A 224 -3.39 19.83 -22.29
CA GLY A 224 -4.47 20.80 -22.17
C GLY A 224 -3.92 22.16 -21.77
N TYR A 225 -4.81 23.06 -21.33
CA TYR A 225 -4.38 24.39 -20.89
C TYR A 225 -3.52 24.31 -19.61
N SER A 226 -4.02 23.66 -18.55
CA SER A 226 -3.33 23.57 -17.25
C SER A 226 -2.74 22.19 -16.93
N THR A 227 -2.91 21.21 -17.81
CA THR A 227 -2.62 19.80 -17.52
C THR A 227 -1.85 19.14 -18.68
N ALA A 228 -1.03 18.17 -18.35
CA ALA A 228 -0.37 17.31 -19.34
C ALA A 228 -0.37 15.86 -18.87
N LEU A 229 -0.67 14.95 -19.79
CA LEU A 229 -0.59 13.51 -19.59
C LEU A 229 0.64 12.98 -20.31
N VAL A 230 1.59 12.47 -19.53
CA VAL A 230 2.82 11.86 -20.02
C VAL A 230 2.69 10.35 -19.90
N PRO A 231 2.77 9.59 -21.00
CA PRO A 231 2.80 8.13 -20.93
C PRO A 231 4.16 7.69 -20.37
N VAL A 232 4.16 6.88 -19.32
CA VAL A 232 5.38 6.52 -18.59
C VAL A 232 5.84 5.12 -18.92
N GLU A 233 4.91 4.16 -18.93
CA GLU A 233 5.24 2.74 -19.04
C GLU A 233 4.05 1.96 -19.65
N LEU A 234 4.35 0.79 -20.23
CA LEU A 234 3.34 -0.22 -20.56
C LEU A 234 3.22 -1.20 -19.40
N GLY A 235 2.03 -1.28 -18.80
CA GLY A 235 1.71 -2.26 -17.78
C GLY A 235 1.73 -3.70 -18.34
N SER A 236 1.73 -4.67 -17.43
CA SER A 236 1.82 -6.11 -17.76
C SER A 236 0.73 -6.60 -18.72
N ASN A 237 -0.46 -5.98 -18.69
CA ASN A 237 -1.59 -6.38 -19.52
C ASN A 237 -1.73 -5.49 -20.77
N GLY A 238 -0.69 -4.73 -21.12
CA GLY A 238 -0.69 -3.84 -22.28
C GLY A 238 -1.41 -2.50 -22.07
N GLN A 239 -1.88 -2.19 -20.85
CA GLN A 239 -2.41 -0.88 -20.53
C GLN A 239 -1.28 0.16 -20.48
N VAL A 240 -1.55 1.39 -20.90
CA VAL A 240 -0.59 2.48 -20.70
C VAL A 240 -0.74 3.07 -19.30
N ILE A 241 0.39 3.20 -18.60
CA ILE A 241 0.50 3.93 -17.33
C ILE A 241 0.85 5.38 -17.65
N TRP A 242 0.02 6.29 -17.17
CA TRP A 242 0.11 7.72 -17.39
C TRP A 242 0.51 8.44 -16.10
N HIS A 243 1.23 9.55 -16.27
CA HIS A 243 1.45 10.56 -15.24
C HIS A 243 0.74 11.84 -15.63
N VAL A 244 0.12 12.51 -14.66
CA VAL A 244 -0.45 13.85 -14.86
C VAL A 244 0.44 14.90 -14.19
N GLU A 245 0.82 15.90 -14.98
CA GLU A 245 1.39 17.15 -14.49
C GLU A 245 0.35 18.25 -14.59
N ILE A 246 0.29 19.10 -13.57
CA ILE A 246 -0.64 20.22 -13.49
C ILE A 246 0.18 21.48 -13.25
N ALA A 247 -0.08 22.52 -14.04
CA ALA A 247 0.59 23.80 -13.90
C ALA A 247 0.30 24.43 -12.53
N THR A 248 1.30 25.10 -11.97
CA THR A 248 1.14 25.92 -10.77
C THR A 248 0.56 27.29 -11.14
N ASP A 249 -0.34 27.82 -10.31
CA ASP A 249 -0.83 29.20 -10.35
C ASP A 249 -1.69 29.59 -11.59
N ASP A 250 -2.58 28.71 -12.07
CA ASP A 250 -3.50 28.95 -13.20
C ASP A 250 -2.83 29.35 -14.53
N LYS A 251 -1.53 29.05 -14.66
CA LYS A 251 -0.76 29.31 -15.89
C LYS A 251 -0.91 28.17 -16.87
N GLN A 252 -0.73 28.49 -18.15
CA GLN A 252 -0.64 27.48 -19.18
C GLN A 252 0.57 26.58 -18.95
N ILE A 253 0.37 25.26 -19.00
CA ILE A 253 1.44 24.28 -18.89
C ILE A 253 2.31 24.30 -20.15
N GLN A 254 3.63 24.34 -19.96
CA GLN A 254 4.58 24.49 -21.07
C GLN A 254 5.38 23.22 -21.30
N LYS A 255 5.60 22.86 -22.57
CA LYS A 255 6.31 21.64 -22.99
C LYS A 255 7.67 21.45 -22.30
N HIS A 256 8.45 22.52 -22.14
CA HIS A 256 9.78 22.47 -21.54
C HIS A 256 9.76 22.40 -20.00
N GLY A 257 8.58 22.64 -19.41
CA GLY A 257 8.34 22.57 -17.98
C GLY A 257 8.00 21.16 -17.48
N LEU A 258 7.71 20.22 -18.38
CA LEU A 258 7.28 18.86 -18.03
C LEU A 258 8.42 18.06 -17.41
N GLN A 259 8.29 17.74 -16.12
CA GLN A 259 9.32 17.05 -15.34
C GLN A 259 9.47 15.58 -15.74
N ALA A 260 8.36 14.88 -16.00
CA ALA A 260 8.36 13.46 -16.36
C ALA A 260 9.07 13.19 -17.69
N THR A 261 9.14 14.18 -18.58
CA THR A 261 9.86 14.06 -19.86
C THR A 261 11.38 14.24 -19.74
N ARG A 262 11.90 14.63 -18.56
CA ARG A 262 13.35 14.80 -18.33
C ARG A 262 14.10 13.49 -18.11
N GLY A 263 13.37 12.40 -17.81
CA GLY A 263 13.89 11.05 -17.66
C GLY A 263 13.37 10.11 -18.76
N PRO A 264 13.61 8.79 -18.64
CA PRO A 264 12.98 7.81 -19.50
C PRO A 264 11.45 7.82 -19.33
N TRP A 265 10.72 7.81 -20.45
CA TRP A 265 9.26 7.71 -20.50
C TRP A 265 8.82 6.92 -21.75
N LEU A 266 7.57 6.49 -21.80
CA LEU A 266 7.06 5.68 -22.89
C LEU A 266 6.83 6.52 -24.14
N GLN A 267 7.77 6.48 -25.07
CA GLN A 267 7.66 7.20 -26.33
C GLN A 267 6.93 6.37 -27.40
N ARG A 268 5.82 6.91 -27.89
CA ARG A 268 5.02 6.39 -29.01
C ARG A 268 4.78 7.49 -30.04
N LEU A 269 4.76 7.10 -31.30
CA LEU A 269 4.71 8.04 -32.43
C LEU A 269 3.28 8.40 -32.83
N SER A 270 2.31 7.57 -32.45
CA SER A 270 0.90 7.75 -32.78
C SER A 270 0.01 7.69 -31.55
N LEU A 271 -1.14 8.35 -31.64
CA LEU A 271 -2.17 8.28 -30.60
C LEU A 271 -2.78 6.87 -30.52
N GLU A 272 -2.85 6.15 -31.65
CA GLU A 272 -3.36 4.77 -31.73
C GLU A 272 -2.54 3.81 -30.87
N GLU A 273 -1.21 3.98 -30.83
CA GLU A 273 -0.33 3.21 -29.95
C GLU A 273 -0.52 3.51 -28.46
N LEU A 274 -1.13 4.65 -28.13
CA LEU A 274 -1.40 5.10 -26.76
C LEU A 274 -2.87 4.87 -26.35
N HIS A 275 -3.74 4.59 -27.31
CA HIS A 275 -5.17 4.33 -27.08
C HIS A 275 -5.33 2.90 -26.57
N THR A 276 -5.67 2.77 -25.29
CA THR A 276 -5.98 1.50 -24.64
C THR A 276 -7.40 1.54 -24.08
N THR A 277 -8.09 0.40 -24.07
CA THR A 277 -9.45 0.30 -23.50
C THR A 277 -9.47 0.76 -22.04
N GLU A 278 -8.41 0.44 -21.30
CA GLU A 278 -8.19 0.84 -19.92
C GLU A 278 -6.86 1.56 -19.83
N ALA A 279 -6.85 2.69 -19.15
CA ALA A 279 -5.68 3.46 -18.81
C ALA A 279 -5.45 3.38 -17.30
N LEU A 280 -4.18 3.39 -16.91
CA LEU A 280 -3.78 3.52 -15.51
C LEU A 280 -3.16 4.89 -15.33
N LEU A 281 -3.65 5.68 -14.40
CA LEU A 281 -3.14 7.01 -14.08
C LEU A 281 -2.55 6.98 -12.68
N GLY A 282 -1.26 7.23 -12.57
CA GLY A 282 -0.57 7.21 -11.30
C GLY A 282 0.91 6.98 -11.51
N TRP A 283 1.72 7.92 -11.05
CA TRP A 283 3.16 7.80 -11.09
C TRP A 283 3.80 8.65 -10.01
N CYS A 284 4.78 8.07 -9.33
CA CYS A 284 5.61 8.76 -8.36
C CYS A 284 6.81 9.38 -9.08
N ALA A 285 6.80 10.70 -9.27
CA ALA A 285 7.95 11.41 -9.83
C ALA A 285 9.15 11.48 -8.87
N SER A 286 8.93 11.35 -7.54
CA SER A 286 10.00 11.37 -6.55
C SER A 286 9.68 10.54 -5.29
N ALA A 287 10.57 9.60 -5.00
CA ALA A 287 10.61 8.86 -3.76
C ALA A 287 11.61 9.54 -2.81
N GLN A 288 11.16 9.92 -1.62
CA GLN A 288 12.00 10.40 -0.53
C GLN A 288 12.49 9.21 0.30
N VAL A 289 13.80 9.03 0.36
CA VAL A 289 14.44 8.13 1.33
C VAL A 289 14.42 8.82 2.70
N ARG A 290 13.81 8.18 3.71
CA ARG A 290 13.71 8.71 5.08
C ARG A 290 14.76 8.15 6.03
N LEU A 291 15.49 7.11 5.61
CA LEU A 291 16.65 6.59 6.34
C LEU A 291 17.68 7.71 6.55
N GLY A 292 18.05 7.97 7.81
CA GLY A 292 18.95 9.06 8.19
C GLY A 292 18.29 10.43 8.36
N SER A 293 16.96 10.53 8.28
CA SER A 293 16.21 11.77 8.52
C SER A 293 15.51 11.78 9.87
N ASP A 294 15.15 12.99 10.33
CA ASP A 294 14.33 13.21 11.53
C ASP A 294 12.90 12.70 11.38
N SER A 295 12.46 12.52 10.14
CA SER A 295 11.11 12.10 9.83
C SER A 295 10.85 10.63 10.14
N LEU A 296 11.88 9.77 10.18
CA LEU A 296 11.74 8.35 10.49
C LEU A 296 12.22 8.08 11.91
N ASP A 297 11.42 7.36 12.70
CA ASP A 297 11.84 6.97 14.04
C ASP A 297 13.13 6.13 13.95
N PRO A 298 14.22 6.52 14.64
CA PRO A 298 15.45 5.76 14.66
C PRO A 298 15.36 4.47 15.51
N HIS A 299 14.26 4.24 16.23
CA HIS A 299 14.08 3.08 17.08
C HIS A 299 13.78 1.81 16.27
N VAL A 300 14.84 1.12 15.87
CA VAL A 300 14.77 -0.20 15.21
C VAL A 300 15.24 -1.28 16.16
N THR A 301 14.59 -2.44 16.15
CA THR A 301 14.95 -3.58 17.02
C THR A 301 15.41 -4.79 16.22
N TRP A 302 16.02 -5.76 16.91
CA TRP A 302 16.25 -7.10 16.35
C TRP A 302 14.93 -7.71 15.88
N SER A 303 14.97 -8.42 14.76
CA SER A 303 13.82 -9.15 14.24
C SER A 303 13.61 -10.49 14.95
N ASP A 304 12.46 -11.12 14.73
CA ASP A 304 12.16 -12.49 15.16
C ASP A 304 12.57 -13.55 14.10
N ALA A 305 13.39 -13.16 13.12
CA ALA A 305 13.84 -14.05 12.06
C ALA A 305 14.64 -15.26 12.59
N LYS A 306 14.40 -16.42 11.97
CA LYS A 306 14.98 -17.69 12.44
C LYS A 306 16.43 -17.82 12.01
N VAL A 307 17.28 -18.34 12.89
CA VAL A 307 18.68 -18.62 12.58
C VAL A 307 18.79 -19.72 11.53
N LYS A 308 19.61 -19.50 10.49
CA LYS A 308 19.93 -20.50 9.47
C LYS A 308 21.03 -21.42 10.01
N PRO A 309 20.75 -22.71 10.28
CA PRO A 309 21.74 -23.63 10.82
C PRO A 309 22.91 -23.83 9.85
N THR A 310 24.06 -24.24 10.39
CA THR A 310 25.26 -24.63 9.62
C THR A 310 24.89 -25.60 8.51
N THR A 311 25.27 -25.29 7.27
CA THR A 311 24.93 -26.11 6.10
C THR A 311 26.15 -26.78 5.50
N TRP A 312 25.96 -28.00 5.02
CA TRP A 312 26.95 -28.72 4.21
C TRP A 312 26.71 -28.40 2.74
N ARG A 313 27.75 -27.89 2.06
CA ARG A 313 27.73 -27.62 0.62
C ARG A 313 28.54 -28.71 -0.09
N TRP A 314 27.89 -29.44 -0.97
CA TRP A 314 28.58 -30.37 -1.86
C TRP A 314 29.45 -29.57 -2.84
N ARG A 315 30.76 -29.86 -2.88
CA ARG A 315 31.71 -29.18 -3.79
C ARG A 315 32.03 -29.99 -5.04
N GLY A 316 31.79 -31.30 -5.02
CA GLY A 316 32.13 -32.16 -6.14
C GLY A 316 32.43 -33.59 -5.73
N ALA A 317 32.42 -34.48 -6.72
CA ALA A 317 33.01 -35.80 -6.63
C ALA A 317 34.26 -35.82 -7.52
N ASN A 318 35.38 -36.33 -7.00
CA ASN A 318 36.58 -36.57 -7.79
C ASN A 318 36.75 -38.07 -7.98
N LEU A 319 37.02 -38.50 -9.22
CA LEU A 319 37.30 -39.89 -9.56
C LEU A 319 38.75 -39.97 -10.04
N GLN A 320 39.63 -40.57 -9.22
CA GLN A 320 41.01 -40.82 -9.60
C GLN A 320 41.16 -42.28 -10.04
N LEU A 321 41.62 -42.47 -11.28
CA LEU A 321 42.01 -43.77 -11.81
C LEU A 321 43.50 -43.97 -11.55
N LEU A 322 43.85 -44.85 -10.62
CA LEU A 322 45.24 -45.14 -10.30
C LEU A 322 45.70 -46.31 -11.17
N ALA A 323 46.58 -46.02 -12.14
CA ALA A 323 47.33 -47.02 -12.89
C ALA A 323 48.76 -47.05 -12.35
N GLN A 324 49.06 -47.95 -11.42
CA GLN A 324 50.43 -48.17 -10.98
C GLN A 324 51.11 -49.13 -11.96
N SER A 325 52.07 -48.63 -12.73
CA SER A 325 52.90 -49.43 -13.64
C SER A 325 54.02 -50.14 -12.87
N ALA A 326 53.66 -51.12 -12.05
CA ALA A 326 54.57 -52.15 -11.60
C ALA A 326 53.78 -53.47 -11.50
N SER A 327 54.20 -54.47 -12.27
CA SER A 327 53.52 -55.78 -12.39
C SER A 327 53.24 -56.42 -11.02
N PRO A 328 52.06 -57.01 -10.77
CA PRO A 328 50.88 -57.12 -11.64
C PRO A 328 50.01 -55.86 -11.58
N ILE A 329 49.42 -55.48 -12.71
CA ILE A 329 48.58 -54.29 -12.87
C ILE A 329 47.38 -54.35 -11.91
N GLN A 330 47.38 -53.50 -10.88
CA GLN A 330 46.21 -53.21 -10.07
C GLN A 330 45.55 -51.93 -10.60
N ILE A 331 44.41 -52.08 -11.28
CA ILE A 331 43.57 -50.95 -11.66
C ILE A 331 42.63 -50.67 -10.49
N GLY A 332 42.88 -49.58 -9.77
CA GLY A 332 42.00 -49.09 -8.71
C GLY A 332 41.28 -47.82 -9.16
N ALA A 333 39.97 -47.74 -8.91
CA ALA A 333 39.22 -46.49 -8.99
C ALA A 333 38.92 -46.00 -7.58
N GLN A 334 39.33 -44.77 -7.25
CA GLN A 334 38.98 -44.13 -5.99
C GLN A 334 38.04 -42.95 -6.27
N ALA A 335 36.83 -43.02 -5.70
CA ALA A 335 35.88 -41.91 -5.70
C ALA A 335 35.99 -41.16 -4.36
N GLY A 336 36.26 -39.86 -4.42
CA GLY A 336 36.25 -38.96 -3.26
C GLY A 336 35.10 -37.97 -3.37
N PHE A 337 34.26 -37.87 -2.34
CA PHE A 337 33.24 -36.82 -2.24
C PHE A 337 33.78 -35.67 -1.40
N SER A 338 33.71 -34.45 -1.91
CA SER A 338 34.12 -33.24 -1.18
C SER A 338 32.89 -32.49 -0.68
N TRP A 339 32.81 -32.36 0.64
CA TRP A 339 31.79 -31.57 1.32
C TRP A 339 32.47 -30.45 2.08
N GLU A 340 31.97 -29.24 1.94
CA GLU A 340 32.44 -28.09 2.70
C GLU A 340 31.40 -27.72 3.74
N ARG A 341 31.84 -27.61 5.00
CA ARG A 341 31.03 -27.06 6.08
C ARG A 341 31.03 -25.54 5.97
N VAL A 342 29.88 -24.95 5.61
CA VAL A 342 29.72 -23.49 5.54
C VAL A 342 29.23 -23.00 6.90
N ILE A 343 30.09 -22.27 7.61
CA ILE A 343 29.77 -21.62 8.88
C ILE A 343 29.09 -20.29 8.56
N ASN A 344 27.85 -20.10 9.02
CA ASN A 344 27.03 -18.93 8.70
C ASN A 344 27.18 -17.80 9.75
N THR A 345 28.34 -17.71 10.39
CA THR A 345 28.63 -16.74 11.45
C THR A 345 29.84 -15.90 11.05
N VAL A 346 29.73 -14.58 11.21
CA VAL A 346 30.77 -13.63 10.81
C VAL A 346 31.32 -12.86 12.03
N ARG A 347 32.59 -12.43 11.94
CA ARG A 347 33.27 -11.59 12.95
C ARG A 347 33.57 -10.22 12.35
N PHE A 348 33.56 -9.20 13.20
CA PHE A 348 33.57 -7.79 12.84
C PHE A 348 34.88 -7.09 13.31
N THR A 349 35.40 -6.11 12.56
CA THR A 349 36.69 -5.43 12.85
C THR A 349 36.71 -3.97 12.36
N PRO A 350 37.50 -3.04 12.96
CA PRO A 350 37.64 -1.66 12.48
C PRO A 350 38.73 -1.50 11.40
N GLY A 351 38.66 -0.43 10.61
CA GLY A 351 39.54 -0.15 9.48
C GLY A 351 39.45 1.30 9.00
N GLY A 352 40.41 1.75 8.19
CA GLY A 352 40.59 3.16 7.79
C GLY A 352 40.25 3.46 6.33
N ASN A 353 39.82 4.72 6.08
CA ASN A 353 39.45 5.40 4.81
C ASN A 353 37.96 5.80 4.67
N TYR A 354 37.50 6.66 5.58
CA TYR A 354 36.13 7.18 5.67
C TYR A 354 35.55 7.77 4.39
N THR A 355 36.26 8.71 3.74
CA THR A 355 35.73 9.41 2.56
C THR A 355 35.54 8.48 1.36
N ARG A 356 36.42 7.47 1.22
CA ARG A 356 36.29 6.44 0.19
C ARG A 356 35.19 5.43 0.53
N CYS A 357 35.08 5.01 1.79
CA CYS A 357 33.99 4.16 2.29
C CYS A 357 32.64 4.79 1.96
N LEU A 358 32.48 6.04 2.36
CA LEU A 358 31.32 6.81 1.97
C LEU A 358 31.19 6.73 0.43
N ALA A 359 32.17 7.18 -0.37
CA ALA A 359 31.98 7.43 -1.81
C ALA A 359 31.49 6.19 -2.56
N ASN A 360 31.98 5.02 -2.14
CA ASN A 360 31.55 3.73 -2.68
C ASN A 360 30.12 3.39 -2.24
N SER A 361 29.79 3.58 -0.96
CA SER A 361 28.46 3.28 -0.39
C SER A 361 27.31 4.09 -1.00
N ARG A 362 27.62 5.20 -1.70
CA ARG A 362 26.64 6.05 -2.38
C ARG A 362 25.95 5.33 -3.53
N HIS A 363 26.66 4.43 -4.20
CA HIS A 363 26.18 3.72 -5.39
C HIS A 363 25.94 2.24 -5.13
N GLU A 364 26.22 1.78 -3.91
CA GLU A 364 26.06 0.38 -3.51
C GLU A 364 24.66 0.19 -2.91
N PRO A 365 23.79 -0.60 -3.55
CA PRO A 365 22.46 -0.89 -3.02
C PRO A 365 22.52 -2.02 -1.99
N ALA A 366 21.55 -2.01 -1.07
CA ALA A 366 21.26 -3.10 -0.15
C ALA A 366 19.75 -3.18 0.10
N ILE A 367 19.28 -4.34 0.51
CA ILE A 367 17.87 -4.55 0.86
C ILE A 367 17.72 -4.50 2.38
N LEU A 368 16.85 -3.62 2.86
CA LEU A 368 16.31 -3.70 4.22
C LEU A 368 14.99 -4.43 4.17
N TYR A 369 14.84 -5.47 4.98
CA TYR A 369 13.58 -6.22 5.12
C TYR A 369 13.10 -6.10 6.58
N ASP A 370 11.95 -5.45 6.77
CA ASP A 370 11.28 -5.38 8.06
C ASP A 370 10.39 -6.60 8.23
N VAL A 371 10.75 -7.45 9.18
CA VAL A 371 10.08 -8.74 9.40
C VAL A 371 8.68 -8.54 9.97
N ASN A 372 8.46 -7.50 10.79
CA ASN A 372 7.16 -7.23 11.40
C ASN A 372 6.13 -6.77 10.37
N SER A 373 6.55 -5.89 9.46
CA SER A 373 5.66 -5.36 8.41
C SER A 373 5.69 -6.19 7.12
N GLN A 374 6.55 -7.21 7.03
CA GLN A 374 6.79 -8.03 5.84
C GLN A 374 7.12 -7.21 4.57
N ARG A 375 7.81 -6.07 4.74
CA ARG A 375 8.13 -5.14 3.64
C ARG A 375 9.63 -5.04 3.41
N ALA A 376 9.99 -4.81 2.14
CA ALA A 376 11.36 -4.69 1.68
C ALA A 376 11.59 -3.33 1.01
N TRP A 377 12.75 -2.73 1.23
CA TRP A 377 13.19 -1.51 0.54
C TRP A 377 14.59 -1.70 -0.04
N LEU A 378 14.75 -1.38 -1.33
CA LEU A 378 16.06 -1.28 -1.98
C LEU A 378 16.59 0.14 -1.78
N VAL A 379 17.66 0.29 -1.00
CA VAL A 379 18.21 1.58 -0.59
C VAL A 379 19.73 1.57 -0.70
N THR A 380 20.34 2.75 -0.79
CA THR A 380 21.81 2.90 -0.83
C THR A 380 22.43 2.66 0.54
N LEU A 381 23.61 2.04 0.59
CA LEU A 381 24.35 1.82 1.85
C LEU A 381 24.63 3.09 2.63
N THR A 382 24.88 4.23 1.98
CA THR A 382 25.05 5.51 2.69
C THR A 382 23.84 5.86 3.57
N SER A 383 22.63 5.63 3.07
CA SER A 383 21.39 5.89 3.81
C SER A 383 21.18 4.89 4.94
N ILE A 384 21.56 3.62 4.71
CA ILE A 384 21.56 2.60 5.77
C ILE A 384 22.53 2.98 6.88
N TYR A 385 23.79 3.34 6.57
CA TYR A 385 24.78 3.72 7.57
C TYR A 385 24.36 4.96 8.35
N HIS A 386 23.74 5.94 7.69
CA HIS A 386 23.18 7.09 8.37
C HIS A 386 22.09 6.69 9.36
N HIS A 387 21.17 5.82 8.96
CA HIS A 387 20.12 5.34 9.86
C HIS A 387 20.66 4.46 10.99
N MET A 388 21.67 3.62 10.72
CA MET A 388 22.40 2.86 11.75
C MET A 388 23.03 3.78 12.80
N LEU A 389 23.59 4.92 12.38
CA LEU A 389 24.13 5.93 13.29
C LEU A 389 23.03 6.52 14.20
N LEU A 390 21.86 6.84 13.64
CA LEU A 390 20.73 7.33 14.43
C LEU A 390 20.19 6.26 15.39
N ALA A 391 20.11 5.01 14.95
CA ALA A 391 19.71 3.88 15.77
C ALA A 391 20.71 3.62 16.92
N TYR A 392 22.01 3.66 16.63
CA TYR A 392 23.06 3.57 17.65
C TYR A 392 22.89 4.67 18.70
N HIS A 393 22.77 5.92 18.23
CA HIS A 393 22.61 7.08 19.11
C HIS A 393 21.36 6.96 19.99
N SER A 394 20.20 6.61 19.42
CA SER A 394 18.95 6.49 20.18
C SER A 394 19.03 5.44 21.29
N MET A 395 19.84 4.40 21.11
CA MET A 395 20.09 3.38 22.14
C MET A 395 20.99 3.89 23.27
N ILE A 396 22.06 4.62 22.96
CA ILE A 396 23.02 5.11 23.98
C ILE A 396 22.55 6.38 24.70
N SER A 397 21.70 7.20 24.08
CA SER A 397 21.26 8.50 24.62
C SER A 397 20.26 8.42 25.78
N GLN A 398 19.90 7.21 26.25
CA GLN A 398 19.04 7.06 27.44
C GLN A 398 19.72 7.51 28.75
N SER A 399 21.01 7.91 28.72
CA SER A 399 21.83 8.21 29.90
C SER A 399 22.18 9.69 30.15
N GLY A 400 21.46 10.65 29.54
CA GLY A 400 21.36 12.03 30.07
C GLY A 400 22.33 13.09 29.53
N ASP A 401 23.21 12.79 28.57
CA ASP A 401 24.03 13.80 27.89
C ASP A 401 23.81 13.68 26.36
N GLN A 402 22.95 14.54 25.80
CA GLN A 402 22.62 14.51 24.37
C GLN A 402 23.70 15.26 23.58
N LYS A 403 24.70 14.53 23.07
CA LYS A 403 25.58 15.07 22.04
C LYS A 403 24.85 15.06 20.68
N PRO A 404 24.91 16.14 19.89
CA PRO A 404 24.17 16.22 18.64
C PRO A 404 24.76 15.26 17.60
N VAL A 405 23.92 14.39 17.06
CA VAL A 405 24.26 13.53 15.91
C VAL A 405 23.70 14.17 14.63
N PRO A 406 24.41 14.10 13.50
CA PRO A 406 23.90 14.60 12.22
C PRO A 406 22.57 13.93 11.84
N VAL A 407 21.60 14.74 11.41
CA VAL A 407 20.29 14.29 10.92
C VAL A 407 19.93 15.08 9.68
N ILE A 408 19.26 14.45 8.70
CA ILE A 408 18.69 15.15 7.55
C ILE A 408 17.35 15.76 7.95
N THR A 409 17.23 17.08 7.82
CA THR A 409 15.92 17.74 7.83
C THR A 409 15.23 17.48 6.49
N SER A 410 13.93 17.16 6.53
CA SER A 410 13.12 16.57 5.46
C SER A 410 13.06 17.21 4.04
N SER A 411 13.97 18.13 3.66
CA SER A 411 14.09 18.77 2.34
C SER A 411 15.12 18.17 1.39
N ASP A 412 16.07 17.37 1.88
CA ASP A 412 17.22 17.02 1.05
C ASP A 412 16.98 15.70 0.32
N GLY A 413 17.15 15.73 -1.00
CA GLY A 413 16.88 14.60 -1.90
C GLY A 413 17.76 13.37 -1.62
N PRO A 414 17.81 12.39 -2.54
CA PRO A 414 18.49 11.10 -2.33
C PRO A 414 20.00 11.17 -2.03
N SER A 415 20.63 12.36 -2.05
CA SER A 415 22.02 12.58 -1.66
C SER A 415 22.20 13.19 -0.25
N GLY A 416 21.13 13.51 0.49
CA GLY A 416 21.26 14.20 1.78
C GLY A 416 22.15 13.47 2.80
N SER A 417 22.07 12.14 2.87
CA SER A 417 22.93 11.34 3.78
C SER A 417 24.41 11.45 3.44
N TRP A 418 24.74 11.61 2.16
CA TRP A 418 26.12 11.80 1.71
C TRP A 418 26.71 13.08 2.29
N ASP A 419 26.07 14.20 1.99
CA ASP A 419 26.58 15.54 2.30
C ASP A 419 26.70 15.72 3.82
N VAL A 420 25.67 15.28 4.55
CA VAL A 420 25.61 15.38 6.01
C VAL A 420 26.70 14.52 6.68
N LEU A 421 26.87 13.26 6.28
CA LEU A 421 27.90 12.40 6.86
C LEU A 421 29.31 12.90 6.49
N GLN A 422 29.52 13.29 5.23
CA GLN A 422 30.81 13.81 4.77
C GLN A 422 31.26 15.03 5.58
N ALA A 423 30.35 15.94 5.90
CA ALA A 423 30.62 17.13 6.71
C ALA A 423 30.79 16.82 8.22
N SER A 424 30.19 15.73 8.70
CA SER A 424 30.05 15.45 10.14
C SER A 424 31.00 14.38 10.67
N GLY A 425 31.95 13.90 9.87
CA GLY A 425 32.80 12.76 10.25
C GLY A 425 33.62 12.95 11.54
N GLY A 426 33.91 14.19 11.94
CA GLY A 426 34.63 14.49 13.20
C GLY A 426 33.74 14.67 14.43
N VAL A 427 32.42 14.59 14.29
CA VAL A 427 31.48 14.76 15.41
C VAL A 427 31.62 13.59 16.37
N ILE A 428 31.76 13.90 17.66
CA ILE A 428 31.87 12.91 18.74
C ILE A 428 30.46 12.47 19.13
N VAL A 429 30.21 11.17 19.02
CA VAL A 429 28.92 10.53 19.33
C VAL A 429 28.92 9.97 20.75
N GLU A 430 30.03 9.34 21.16
CA GLU A 430 30.18 8.73 22.48
C GLU A 430 31.61 8.90 23.01
N GLY A 431 31.77 8.86 24.33
CA GLY A 431 33.08 8.89 24.98
C GLY A 431 33.63 10.28 25.30
N SER A 432 34.78 10.32 25.97
CA SER A 432 35.50 11.55 26.35
C SER A 432 36.99 11.24 26.56
N GLY A 433 37.88 12.18 26.23
CA GLY A 433 39.32 11.99 26.39
C GLY A 433 39.94 11.17 25.26
N GLU A 434 40.69 10.11 25.59
CA GLU A 434 41.35 9.24 24.59
C GLU A 434 40.45 8.14 24.02
N ASP A 435 39.30 7.86 24.65
CA ASP A 435 38.33 6.87 24.20
C ASP A 435 37.09 7.61 23.67
N ILE A 436 37.16 8.03 22.40
CA ILE A 436 36.10 8.74 21.68
C ILE A 436 35.63 7.90 20.52
N LEU A 437 34.31 7.89 20.30
CA LEU A 437 33.69 7.34 19.11
C LEU A 437 33.07 8.48 18.32
N THR A 438 33.70 8.76 17.19
CA THR A 438 33.24 9.72 16.20
C THR A 438 32.27 9.10 15.21
N VAL A 439 31.49 9.93 14.50
CA VAL A 439 30.68 9.50 13.36
C VAL A 439 31.51 8.70 12.37
N ARG A 440 32.75 9.12 12.10
CA ARG A 440 33.68 8.40 11.23
C ARG A 440 33.95 6.98 11.69
N GLU A 441 34.28 6.80 12.96
CA GLU A 441 34.63 5.48 13.50
C GLU A 441 33.43 4.54 13.49
N LEU A 442 32.25 5.03 13.86
CA LEU A 442 31.01 4.25 13.81
C LEU A 442 30.66 3.83 12.38
N ILE A 443 30.63 4.76 11.43
CA ILE A 443 30.30 4.46 10.02
C ILE A 443 31.32 3.49 9.42
N MET A 444 32.61 3.64 9.72
CA MET A 444 33.63 2.68 9.30
C MET A 444 33.40 1.31 9.92
N GLY A 445 33.05 1.24 11.20
CA GLY A 445 32.65 0.02 11.88
C GLY A 445 31.48 -0.66 11.19
N PHE A 446 30.40 0.07 10.94
CA PHE A 446 29.22 -0.44 10.22
C PHE A 446 29.58 -0.95 8.83
N SER A 447 30.42 -0.22 8.09
CA SER A 447 30.82 -0.61 6.74
C SER A 447 31.61 -1.90 6.71
N ILE A 448 32.55 -2.08 7.64
CA ILE A 448 33.32 -3.31 7.70
C ILE A 448 32.44 -4.46 8.17
N ASN A 449 31.58 -4.22 9.15
CA ASN A 449 30.65 -5.22 9.63
C ASN A 449 29.70 -5.67 8.51
N PHE A 450 29.20 -4.73 7.72
CA PHE A 450 28.39 -5.03 6.54
C PHE A 450 29.19 -5.78 5.47
N SER A 451 30.45 -5.43 5.22
CA SER A 451 31.28 -6.13 4.22
C SER A 451 31.51 -7.61 4.54
N MET A 452 31.39 -7.99 5.81
CA MET A 452 31.46 -9.38 6.24
C MET A 452 30.16 -10.14 5.99
N ALA A 453 29.03 -9.45 5.78
CA ALA A 453 27.76 -10.07 5.43
C ALA A 453 27.86 -10.73 4.06
N SER A 454 27.86 -12.07 4.04
CA SER A 454 27.90 -12.82 2.79
C SER A 454 26.61 -12.64 1.98
N LEU A 455 26.77 -12.46 0.68
CA LEU A 455 25.67 -12.52 -0.28
C LEU A 455 25.04 -13.92 -0.24
N GLN A 456 23.73 -13.99 -0.06
CA GLN A 456 23.02 -15.27 0.09
C GLN A 456 21.82 -15.31 -0.87
N PRO A 457 21.92 -16.07 -1.97
CA PRO A 457 20.83 -16.16 -2.92
C PRO A 457 19.59 -16.82 -2.29
N PRO A 458 18.38 -16.42 -2.73
CA PRO A 458 17.14 -16.97 -2.19
C PRO A 458 16.98 -18.44 -2.60
N LYS A 459 16.22 -19.20 -1.81
CA LYS A 459 15.85 -20.59 -2.12
C LYS A 459 14.33 -20.74 -2.13
N GLY A 460 13.74 -20.67 -3.31
CA GLY A 460 12.28 -20.58 -3.46
C GLY A 460 11.79 -19.28 -2.80
N ALA A 461 10.80 -19.39 -1.92
CA ALA A 461 10.26 -18.26 -1.16
C ALA A 461 11.13 -17.84 0.04
N ARG A 462 12.25 -18.53 0.32
CA ARG A 462 13.09 -18.26 1.50
C ARG A 462 14.20 -17.28 1.17
N ILE A 463 14.28 -16.21 1.96
CA ILE A 463 15.35 -15.22 1.94
C ILE A 463 16.29 -15.39 3.13
N TYR A 464 17.49 -14.82 3.00
CA TYR A 464 18.55 -14.91 3.98
C TYR A 464 19.23 -13.55 4.15
N GLY A 465 19.58 -13.19 5.38
CA GLY A 465 20.19 -11.91 5.71
C GLY A 465 20.72 -11.91 7.14
N TYR A 466 21.44 -10.87 7.52
CA TYR A 466 21.91 -10.66 8.90
C TYR A 466 21.06 -9.59 9.59
N GLU A 467 21.05 -9.57 10.93
CA GLU A 467 20.34 -8.53 11.68
C GLU A 467 21.03 -7.17 11.50
N LEU A 468 20.27 -6.13 11.17
CA LEU A 468 20.72 -4.74 11.13
C LEU A 468 21.37 -4.37 12.47
N MET A 469 20.71 -4.72 13.58
CA MET A 469 21.18 -4.37 14.91
C MET A 469 22.46 -5.10 15.34
N ASP A 470 22.76 -6.28 14.78
CA ASP A 470 24.05 -6.94 15.03
C ASP A 470 25.21 -6.17 14.41
N VAL A 471 24.96 -5.52 13.25
CA VAL A 471 25.93 -4.64 12.59
C VAL A 471 26.12 -3.35 13.39
N VAL A 472 25.02 -2.74 13.85
CA VAL A 472 24.99 -1.50 14.64
C VAL A 472 25.72 -1.67 15.98
N MET A 473 25.44 -2.75 16.71
CA MET A 473 26.02 -2.98 18.04
C MET A 473 27.42 -3.63 17.98
N GLY A 474 27.94 -3.92 16.79
CA GLY A 474 29.21 -4.63 16.63
C GLY A 474 29.21 -5.99 17.33
N SER A 475 28.07 -6.70 17.31
CA SER A 475 27.90 -8.00 17.97
C SER A 475 29.06 -8.93 17.60
N PRO A 476 29.71 -9.60 18.57
CA PRO A 476 30.92 -10.40 18.30
C PRO A 476 30.66 -11.59 17.35
N ARG A 477 29.39 -11.94 17.15
CA ARG A 477 28.91 -12.95 16.21
C ARG A 477 27.58 -12.49 15.62
N GLY A 478 27.54 -12.30 14.30
CA GLY A 478 26.29 -12.16 13.55
C GLY A 478 25.88 -13.51 12.96
N GLU A 479 24.67 -13.98 13.29
CA GLU A 479 24.13 -15.22 12.75
C GLU A 479 23.29 -14.94 11.50
N LEU A 480 23.52 -15.70 10.43
CA LEU A 480 22.67 -15.61 9.24
C LEU A 480 21.24 -16.06 9.59
N LYS A 481 20.27 -15.22 9.28
CA LYS A 481 18.85 -15.45 9.53
C LYS A 481 18.12 -15.90 8.26
N THR A 482 16.88 -16.35 8.42
CA THR A 482 15.99 -16.74 7.31
C THR A 482 14.53 -16.40 7.59
N VAL A 483 13.84 -15.94 6.55
CA VAL A 483 12.41 -15.63 6.53
C VAL A 483 11.79 -16.20 5.25
N SER A 484 10.50 -16.56 5.29
CA SER A 484 9.74 -16.94 4.09
C SER A 484 8.89 -15.76 3.63
N VAL A 485 9.02 -15.39 2.36
CA VAL A 485 8.24 -14.32 1.74
C VAL A 485 6.95 -14.89 1.16
N GLU A 486 5.87 -14.13 1.26
CA GLU A 486 4.56 -14.52 0.72
C GLU A 486 4.55 -14.52 -0.81
N GLN A 487 3.61 -15.24 -1.43
CA GLN A 487 3.59 -15.45 -2.89
C GLN A 487 3.57 -14.13 -3.70
N HIS A 488 2.81 -13.13 -3.24
CA HIS A 488 2.74 -11.82 -3.90
C HIS A 488 4.05 -11.02 -3.76
N GLY A 489 4.93 -11.37 -2.83
CA GLY A 489 6.21 -10.70 -2.57
C GLY A 489 7.40 -11.27 -3.32
N LEU A 490 7.20 -12.29 -4.18
CA LEU A 490 8.31 -13.02 -4.80
C LEU A 490 9.05 -12.24 -5.91
N GLY A 491 8.43 -11.19 -6.46
CA GLY A 491 8.93 -10.48 -7.65
C GLY A 491 10.31 -9.83 -7.51
N TRP A 492 10.69 -9.42 -6.28
CA TRP A 492 11.98 -8.78 -6.02
C TRP A 492 13.09 -9.75 -5.59
N LEU A 493 12.76 -11.01 -5.29
CA LEU A 493 13.74 -12.00 -4.83
C LEU A 493 14.95 -12.18 -5.77
N PRO A 494 14.82 -12.10 -7.11
CA PRO A 494 15.98 -12.20 -8.00
C PRO A 494 17.08 -11.18 -7.70
N LEU A 495 16.76 -10.02 -7.10
CA LEU A 495 17.74 -9.01 -6.69
C LEU A 495 18.70 -9.52 -5.60
N LEU A 496 18.27 -10.47 -4.77
CA LEU A 496 19.11 -11.06 -3.71
C LEU A 496 20.24 -11.97 -4.25
N ASN A 497 20.28 -12.21 -5.57
CA ASN A 497 21.44 -12.83 -6.20
C ASN A 497 22.62 -11.87 -6.36
N GLU A 498 22.36 -10.56 -6.29
CA GLU A 498 23.36 -9.51 -6.53
C GLU A 498 23.49 -8.54 -5.33
N VAL A 499 22.47 -8.47 -4.48
CA VAL A 499 22.35 -7.50 -3.39
C VAL A 499 22.17 -8.18 -2.04
N SER A 500 22.94 -7.75 -1.03
CA SER A 500 22.82 -8.25 0.34
C SER A 500 21.57 -7.74 1.06
N CYS A 501 21.05 -8.56 1.97
CA CYS A 501 19.85 -8.26 2.76
C CYS A 501 20.16 -8.14 4.24
N LEU A 502 19.61 -7.11 4.89
CA LEU A 502 19.59 -6.95 6.34
C LEU A 502 18.16 -7.04 6.84
N PHE A 503 17.98 -7.78 7.94
CA PHE A 503 16.71 -7.89 8.63
C PHE A 503 16.62 -6.89 9.76
N CYS A 504 15.42 -6.38 9.98
CA CYS A 504 15.10 -5.44 11.05
C CYS A 504 13.64 -5.62 11.49
N ALA A 505 13.25 -4.93 12.55
CA ALA A 505 11.87 -4.87 13.00
C ALA A 505 11.50 -3.45 13.43
N GLY A 506 10.31 -2.99 13.02
CA GLY A 506 9.76 -1.70 13.42
C GLY A 506 10.35 -0.50 12.70
N LEU A 507 10.86 -0.68 11.47
CA LEU A 507 11.52 0.38 10.71
C LEU A 507 10.56 1.50 10.27
N GLY A 508 9.28 1.16 10.02
CA GLY A 508 8.31 2.08 9.42
C GLY A 508 8.56 2.29 7.92
N ASP A 509 8.01 3.36 7.35
CA ASP A 509 8.14 3.66 5.92
C ASP A 509 9.51 4.29 5.59
N ALA A 510 10.48 3.45 5.25
CA ALA A 510 11.85 3.87 4.88
C ALA A 510 11.92 4.73 3.60
N ILE A 511 10.95 4.55 2.69
CA ILE A 511 10.77 5.36 1.48
C ILE A 511 9.33 5.86 1.44
N LEU A 512 9.15 7.18 1.34
CA LEU A 512 7.85 7.81 1.11
C LEU A 512 7.80 8.46 -0.27
N VAL A 513 6.66 8.35 -0.94
CA VAL A 513 6.38 9.12 -2.16
C VAL A 513 6.03 10.56 -1.76
N LYS A 514 6.85 11.54 -2.16
CA LYS A 514 6.59 12.97 -1.89
C LYS A 514 6.17 13.70 -3.17
N ILE A 515 5.24 14.64 -3.00
CA ILE A 515 4.95 15.72 -3.95
C ILE A 515 5.47 17.01 -3.32
N TYR A 516 6.29 17.78 -4.04
CA TYR A 516 6.74 19.09 -3.57
C TYR A 516 5.56 20.06 -3.51
N TRP A 517 5.27 20.57 -2.31
CA TRP A 517 4.57 21.83 -2.10
C TRP A 517 5.63 22.92 -1.92
N ARG A 518 5.63 23.95 -2.76
CA ARG A 518 6.14 25.27 -2.35
C ARG A 518 4.94 26.14 -2.03
N PRO A 519 4.64 26.42 -0.75
CA PRO A 519 3.78 27.54 -0.42
C PRO A 519 4.52 28.82 -0.83
N LEU A 520 3.87 29.67 -1.61
CA LEU A 520 4.32 31.04 -1.85
C LEU A 520 4.40 31.78 -0.52
N SER A 521 5.61 31.95 0.03
CA SER A 521 5.89 33.09 0.88
C SER A 521 5.86 34.34 0.01
N LYS A 522 5.06 35.31 0.45
CA LYS A 522 4.83 36.61 -0.20
C LYS A 522 6.15 37.26 -0.62
N LEU A 523 6.23 37.64 -1.89
CA LEU A 523 6.97 38.81 -2.38
C LEU A 523 6.07 39.56 -3.34
#